data_AF-A0A660QHJ3-F1
#
_entry.id   AF-A0A660QHJ3-F1
#
_cell.length_a   1.000
_cell.length_b   1.000
_cell.length_c   1.000
_cell.angle_alpha   90.00
_cell.angle_beta   90.00
_cell.angle_gamma   90.00
#
_symmetry.space_group_name_H-M   'P 1'
#
loop_
_entity.id
_entity.type
_entity.pdbx_description
1 polymer ?
#
loop_
_entity_poly.entity_id
_entity_poly.type
_entity_poly.pdbx_seq_one_letter_code
_entity_poly.pdbx_strand_id
1 'polypeptide(L)'
;MQTYDGQPQAATYFTTDPEGLAVDLTYDGLTNEPVNAGSYAVIGTINDLIYQGSTTNTLTIQTSGAYNAWKREWFTTTEQANPAISGPEVYYDSDDFNNWQEYIAVTDPTDGQTFPTCQEELTVANEFVLNWLSASNRTYSVHRTDDLMQPFLALQTNIVWPQSSYTDQTAQVESFYQLDVQLPLCTLPVHTNATENSEIIGSSHVNQRYYFGTEDCLNEGANTLLAMGSKVIKVWYWNGYETPNNFYPWNSSWPASIASLADGLNNTHYTDLFDKPFKTFVLNVASFVGGANPYYWRANITQAQIDQEEIEFYEFAKALLQKYAGTGKTFILQHHEGDWHTRGNTNATIPAPAGVHERMVQWLNARQRGVTRAREEICAQDVFVYHAAEINIVLNSMNYGQPNMVNEVLPYTDLDLVSYSCYESCIGPALGGDTEALRRAVLFIKRMMPDSAAFGSDNVYLGEYGIPGNDFTMAQVETVMTNTVTIGLEENSPYIIYWQLYDNELKDPDTPLPVTSNNDVRGFWLVKPDGTKSWHYDYLKAVIEQ
;
A
#
# COMPACT_ATOMS: atom_id res chain seq x y z
N MET A 1 -15.60 0.77 2.65
CA MET A 1 -14.92 0.99 3.94
C MET A 1 -14.56 2.47 4.04
N GLN A 2 -14.63 3.07 5.23
CA GLN A 2 -14.32 4.49 5.47
C GLN A 2 -13.55 4.65 6.78
N THR A 3 -12.79 5.74 6.91
CA THR A 3 -12.00 6.04 8.11
C THR A 3 -12.80 6.96 9.03
N TYR A 4 -12.77 6.69 10.34
CA TYR A 4 -13.37 7.54 11.35
C TYR A 4 -12.70 8.92 11.38
N ASP A 5 -13.49 9.98 11.26
CA ASP A 5 -13.08 11.38 11.34
C ASP A 5 -13.95 12.22 12.32
N GLY A 6 -14.88 11.56 13.01
CA GLY A 6 -15.85 12.20 13.90
C GLY A 6 -17.04 12.86 13.20
N GLN A 7 -17.19 12.71 11.88
CA GLN A 7 -18.33 13.19 11.08
C GLN A 7 -19.24 12.03 10.62
N PRO A 8 -20.50 12.32 10.23
CA PRO A 8 -21.38 11.33 9.63
C PRO A 8 -20.82 10.79 8.31
N GLN A 9 -20.89 9.47 8.13
CA GLN A 9 -20.30 8.73 7.02
C GLN A 9 -21.39 8.01 6.20
N ALA A 10 -21.49 8.33 4.91
CA ALA A 10 -22.47 7.74 4.00
C ALA A 10 -21.80 6.80 2.99
N ALA A 11 -22.48 5.74 2.55
CA ALA A 11 -22.01 4.97 1.40
C ALA A 11 -22.00 5.86 0.13
N THR A 12 -20.82 6.04 -0.47
CA THR A 12 -20.60 7.01 -1.55
C THR A 12 -20.63 6.41 -2.95
N TYR A 13 -20.52 5.08 -3.08
CA TYR A 13 -20.48 4.39 -4.37
C TYR A 13 -21.50 3.27 -4.44
N PHE A 14 -22.37 3.34 -5.43
CA PHE A 14 -23.32 2.31 -5.81
C PHE A 14 -23.72 2.49 -7.27
N THR A 15 -24.12 1.41 -7.92
CA THR A 15 -24.63 1.40 -9.28
C THR A 15 -26.08 0.94 -9.30
N THR A 16 -26.80 1.36 -10.33
CA THR A 16 -28.20 1.00 -10.57
C THR A 16 -28.36 0.47 -11.99
N ASP A 17 -29.36 -0.39 -12.22
CA ASP A 17 -29.76 -0.82 -13.56
C ASP A 17 -31.27 -0.59 -13.72
N PRO A 18 -31.71 0.37 -14.56
CA PRO A 18 -30.89 1.30 -15.36
C PRO A 18 -30.00 2.24 -14.53
N GLU A 19 -28.91 2.71 -15.14
CA GLU A 19 -27.95 3.60 -14.47
C GLU A 19 -28.56 4.98 -14.15
N GLY A 20 -28.16 5.54 -13.01
CA GLY A 20 -28.54 6.90 -12.60
C GLY A 20 -29.86 7.01 -11.83
N LEU A 21 -30.47 5.90 -11.41
CA LEU A 21 -31.65 5.92 -10.54
C LEU A 21 -31.30 6.44 -9.14
N ALA A 22 -32.25 7.14 -8.51
CA ALA A 22 -32.15 7.58 -7.12
C ALA A 22 -32.23 6.39 -6.15
N VAL A 23 -31.44 6.42 -5.08
CA VAL A 23 -31.36 5.35 -4.08
C VAL A 23 -31.46 5.96 -2.69
N ASP A 24 -32.39 5.43 -1.89
CA ASP A 24 -32.46 5.72 -0.45
C ASP A 24 -31.57 4.71 0.29
N LEU A 25 -30.72 5.22 1.18
CA LEU A 25 -29.82 4.41 2.00
C LEU A 25 -30.31 4.35 3.44
N THR A 26 -30.21 3.18 4.05
CA THR A 26 -30.37 2.99 5.49
C THR A 26 -29.21 2.21 6.06
N TYR A 27 -28.88 2.49 7.32
CA TYR A 27 -27.76 1.92 8.08
C TYR A 27 -28.33 1.27 9.34
N ASP A 28 -28.25 -0.05 9.43
CA ASP A 28 -28.93 -0.86 10.46
C ASP A 28 -30.43 -0.52 10.60
N GLY A 29 -31.06 -0.17 9.47
CA GLY A 29 -32.47 0.23 9.40
C GLY A 29 -32.77 1.69 9.78
N LEU A 30 -31.75 2.51 10.05
CA LEU A 30 -31.88 3.94 10.35
C LEU A 30 -31.50 4.79 9.12
N THR A 31 -32.10 5.97 8.98
CA THR A 31 -31.77 6.93 7.90
C THR A 31 -30.61 7.85 8.24
N ASN A 32 -30.23 7.92 9.52
CA ASN A 32 -29.11 8.73 9.94
C ASN A 32 -27.82 8.01 9.57
N GLU A 33 -26.89 8.76 8.97
CA GLU A 33 -25.56 8.28 8.65
C GLU A 33 -24.81 7.92 9.95
N PRO A 34 -24.13 6.77 10.01
CA PRO A 34 -23.33 6.39 11.15
C PRO A 34 -22.12 7.33 11.31
N VAL A 35 -21.79 7.66 12.56
CA VAL A 35 -20.58 8.42 12.92
C VAL A 35 -19.54 7.51 13.55
N ASN A 36 -19.98 6.59 14.41
CA ASN A 36 -19.08 5.80 15.26
C ASN A 36 -18.30 4.76 14.45
N ALA A 37 -17.13 4.37 14.95
CA ALA A 37 -16.40 3.24 14.38
C ALA A 37 -17.23 1.95 14.56
N GLY A 38 -17.33 1.13 13.52
CA GLY A 38 -18.19 -0.04 13.54
C GLY A 38 -18.53 -0.60 12.16
N SER A 39 -19.39 -1.62 12.15
CA SER A 39 -19.91 -2.26 10.94
C SER A 39 -21.42 -2.10 10.90
N TYR A 40 -21.92 -1.52 9.83
CA TYR A 40 -23.32 -1.14 9.65
C TYR A 40 -23.89 -1.84 8.42
N ALA A 41 -25.02 -2.52 8.56
CA ALA A 41 -25.75 -3.09 7.43
C ALA A 41 -26.34 -1.94 6.59
N VAL A 42 -25.87 -1.78 5.37
CA VAL A 42 -26.38 -0.79 4.42
C VAL A 42 -27.42 -1.44 3.53
N ILE A 43 -28.63 -0.89 3.51
CA ILE A 43 -29.66 -1.28 2.56
C ILE A 43 -29.89 -0.10 1.62
N GLY A 44 -29.57 -0.31 0.34
CA GLY A 44 -29.92 0.62 -0.73
C GLY A 44 -31.22 0.20 -1.39
N THR A 45 -32.20 1.10 -1.45
CA THR A 45 -33.51 0.87 -2.07
C THR A 45 -33.71 1.86 -3.20
N ILE A 46 -34.07 1.38 -4.39
CA ILE A 46 -34.39 2.24 -5.53
C ILE A 46 -35.62 3.08 -5.19
N ASN A 47 -35.47 4.40 -5.30
CA ASN A 47 -36.52 5.38 -5.10
C ASN A 47 -36.96 5.93 -6.47
N ASP A 48 -37.75 5.14 -7.19
CA ASP A 48 -38.26 5.48 -8.52
C ASP A 48 -39.73 5.02 -8.67
N LEU A 49 -40.48 5.68 -9.55
CA LEU A 49 -41.90 5.37 -9.80
C LEU A 49 -42.10 4.08 -10.62
N ILE A 50 -41.12 3.70 -11.42
CA ILE A 50 -41.20 2.63 -12.43
C ILE A 50 -40.26 1.48 -12.06
N TYR A 51 -39.07 1.79 -11.53
CA TYR A 51 -38.07 0.79 -11.16
C TYR A 51 -38.13 0.44 -9.66
N GLN A 52 -37.92 -0.82 -9.34
CA GLN A 52 -37.87 -1.33 -7.97
C GLN A 52 -36.67 -2.25 -7.81
N GLY A 53 -36.06 -2.20 -6.64
CA GLY A 53 -34.96 -3.07 -6.29
C GLY A 53 -34.36 -2.66 -4.96
N SER A 54 -33.75 -3.61 -4.28
CA SER A 54 -32.93 -3.35 -3.12
C SER A 54 -31.73 -4.28 -3.09
N THR A 55 -30.67 -3.82 -2.45
CA THR A 55 -29.49 -4.64 -2.16
C THR A 55 -29.01 -4.36 -0.75
N THR A 56 -28.33 -5.32 -0.16
CA THR A 56 -27.71 -5.19 1.17
C THR A 56 -26.21 -5.35 1.03
N ASN A 57 -25.48 -4.46 1.67
CA ASN A 57 -24.03 -4.55 1.83
C ASN A 57 -23.64 -4.05 3.23
N THR A 58 -22.35 -3.91 3.52
CA THR A 58 -21.85 -3.46 4.81
C THR A 58 -20.99 -2.20 4.64
N LEU A 59 -21.25 -1.17 5.44
CA LEU A 59 -20.36 -0.04 5.63
C LEU A 59 -19.54 -0.29 6.90
N THR A 60 -18.24 -0.40 6.75
CA THR A 60 -17.30 -0.45 7.88
C THR A 60 -16.61 0.89 8.05
N ILE A 61 -16.74 1.49 9.23
CA ILE A 61 -16.01 2.68 9.67
C ILE A 61 -14.89 2.21 10.60
N GLN A 62 -13.64 2.38 10.19
CA GLN A 62 -12.46 1.94 10.93
C GLN A 62 -11.66 3.12 11.50
N THR A 63 -10.98 2.92 12.62
CA THR A 63 -10.03 3.90 13.15
C THR A 63 -8.79 3.98 12.27
N SER A 64 -8.23 5.19 12.13
CA SER A 64 -7.00 5.42 11.35
C SER A 64 -5.80 4.68 11.95
N GLY A 65 -4.80 4.40 11.13
CA GLY A 65 -3.55 3.80 11.61
C GLY A 65 -2.85 4.68 12.65
N ALA A 66 -2.94 6.00 12.47
CA ALA A 66 -2.41 6.98 13.41
C ALA A 66 -3.11 6.94 14.78
N TYR A 67 -4.45 6.86 14.80
CA TYR A 67 -5.19 6.69 16.06
C TYR A 67 -4.86 5.36 16.73
N ASN A 68 -4.75 4.27 15.98
CA ASN A 68 -4.39 2.96 16.53
C ASN A 68 -2.97 2.93 17.13
N ALA A 69 -2.04 3.71 16.57
CA ALA A 69 -0.73 3.89 17.17
C ALA A 69 -0.78 4.67 18.48
N TRP A 70 -1.49 5.80 18.52
CA TRP A 70 -1.73 6.55 19.75
C TRP A 70 -2.42 5.68 20.82
N LYS A 71 -3.40 4.87 20.42
CA LYS A 71 -4.09 3.91 21.30
C LYS A 71 -3.13 2.91 21.97
N ARG A 72 -2.05 2.51 21.29
CA ARG A 72 -1.04 1.60 21.86
C ARG A 72 -0.16 2.25 22.92
N GLU A 73 -0.02 3.57 22.88
CA GLU A 73 0.78 4.32 23.86
C GLU A 73 0.06 4.41 25.21
N TRP A 74 -1.27 4.48 25.19
CA TRP A 74 -2.09 4.77 26.38
C TRP A 74 -2.83 3.56 26.96
N PHE A 75 -3.23 2.59 26.14
CA PHE A 75 -4.07 1.48 26.58
C PHE A 75 -3.32 0.14 26.62
N THR A 76 -3.65 -0.71 27.59
CA THR A 76 -3.15 -2.09 27.62
C THR A 76 -3.74 -2.92 26.47
N THR A 77 -3.10 -4.03 26.08
CA THR A 77 -3.61 -4.90 25.00
C THR A 77 -5.06 -5.36 25.21
N THR A 78 -5.47 -5.59 26.47
CA THR A 78 -6.86 -5.96 26.80
C THR A 78 -7.83 -4.81 26.55
N GLU A 79 -7.44 -3.59 26.92
CA GLU A 79 -8.25 -2.38 26.71
C GLU A 79 -8.31 -1.99 25.23
N GLN A 80 -7.21 -2.15 24.50
CA GLN A 80 -7.14 -1.94 23.06
C GLN A 80 -8.11 -2.86 22.28
N ALA A 81 -8.32 -4.08 22.77
CA ALA A 81 -9.24 -5.05 22.17
C ALA A 81 -10.72 -4.76 22.51
N ASN A 82 -10.99 -3.85 23.46
CA ASN A 82 -12.34 -3.48 23.86
C ASN A 82 -12.71 -2.08 23.32
N PRO A 83 -13.54 -1.98 22.26
CA PRO A 83 -13.93 -0.69 21.70
C PRO A 83 -14.74 0.16 22.69
N ALA A 84 -15.38 -0.44 23.71
CA ALA A 84 -16.06 0.31 24.76
C ALA A 84 -15.12 1.00 25.76
N ILE A 85 -13.81 0.79 25.62
CA ILE A 85 -12.77 1.42 26.44
C ILE A 85 -11.91 2.35 25.59
N SER A 86 -11.39 1.84 24.47
CA SER A 86 -10.39 2.52 23.65
C SER A 86 -10.92 2.99 22.29
N GLY A 87 -12.24 2.89 22.08
CA GLY A 87 -12.93 3.42 20.90
C GLY A 87 -12.87 4.95 20.88
N PRO A 88 -12.91 5.56 19.68
CA PRO A 88 -12.75 7.02 19.52
C PRO A 88 -13.83 7.83 20.25
N GLU A 89 -15.03 7.30 20.36
CA GLU A 89 -16.18 7.94 21.01
C GLU A 89 -16.24 7.79 22.54
N VAL A 90 -15.29 7.06 23.14
CA VAL A 90 -15.30 6.75 24.58
C VAL A 90 -14.61 7.86 25.38
N TYR A 91 -15.22 8.26 26.50
CA TYR A 91 -14.63 9.15 27.51
C TYR A 91 -13.98 8.29 28.60
N TYR A 92 -12.70 7.96 28.45
CA TYR A 92 -12.04 6.95 29.28
C TYR A 92 -11.84 7.41 30.74
N ASP A 93 -11.30 8.60 30.92
CA ASP A 93 -11.07 9.22 32.24
C ASP A 93 -12.28 10.00 32.79
N SER A 94 -13.39 9.99 32.04
CA SER A 94 -14.66 10.65 32.37
C SER A 94 -14.58 12.18 32.45
N ASP A 95 -13.66 12.80 31.72
CA ASP A 95 -13.72 14.23 31.45
C ASP A 95 -14.69 14.54 30.28
N ASP A 96 -14.66 15.78 29.76
CA ASP A 96 -15.54 16.21 28.67
C ASP A 96 -14.93 15.94 27.27
N PHE A 97 -13.83 15.18 27.18
CA PHE A 97 -13.14 14.82 25.95
C PHE A 97 -13.16 13.31 25.72
N ASN A 98 -13.63 12.90 24.55
CA ASN A 98 -13.51 11.50 24.16
C ASN A 98 -12.09 11.21 23.65
N ASN A 99 -11.73 9.93 23.56
CA ASN A 99 -10.42 9.47 23.10
C ASN A 99 -10.02 10.06 21.72
N TRP A 100 -10.97 10.31 20.82
CA TRP A 100 -10.68 10.96 19.55
C TRP A 100 -10.26 12.42 19.70
N GLN A 101 -10.95 13.18 20.55
CA GLN A 101 -10.59 14.55 20.87
C GLN A 101 -9.26 14.62 21.61
N GLU A 102 -9.01 13.69 22.55
CA GLU A 102 -7.73 13.52 23.23
C GLU A 102 -6.59 13.25 22.24
N TYR A 103 -6.82 12.33 21.29
CA TYR A 103 -5.89 12.06 20.21
C TYR A 103 -5.59 13.33 19.39
N ILE A 104 -6.61 14.09 18.98
CA ILE A 104 -6.43 15.34 18.22
C ILE A 104 -5.68 16.39 19.06
N ALA A 105 -6.00 16.53 20.34
CA ALA A 105 -5.39 17.49 21.25
C ALA A 105 -3.96 17.09 21.69
N VAL A 106 -3.58 15.82 21.50
CA VAL A 106 -2.31 15.24 21.96
C VAL A 106 -2.21 15.30 23.49
N THR A 107 -3.29 14.91 24.16
CA THR A 107 -3.42 14.84 25.62
C THR A 107 -3.43 13.38 26.12
N ASP A 108 -3.33 13.21 27.43
CA ASP A 108 -3.28 11.89 28.08
C ASP A 108 -4.72 11.45 28.39
N PRO A 109 -5.28 10.48 27.64
CA PRO A 109 -6.68 10.09 27.80
C PRO A 109 -6.94 9.34 29.12
N THR A 110 -5.91 9.11 29.94
CA THR A 110 -5.99 8.43 31.24
C THR A 110 -5.93 9.40 32.42
N ASP A 111 -5.70 10.69 32.17
CA ASP A 111 -5.65 11.75 33.19
C ASP A 111 -6.59 12.90 32.82
N GLY A 112 -7.78 12.89 33.41
CA GLY A 112 -8.83 13.91 33.21
C GLY A 112 -8.49 15.29 33.79
N GLN A 113 -7.23 15.55 34.12
CA GLN A 113 -6.67 16.87 34.38
C GLN A 113 -5.83 17.39 33.21
N THR A 114 -5.60 16.58 32.17
CA THR A 114 -4.89 17.02 30.97
C THR A 114 -5.88 17.54 29.95
N PHE A 115 -5.62 18.73 29.43
CA PHE A 115 -6.43 19.36 28.40
C PHE A 115 -5.54 20.28 27.58
N PRO A 116 -5.85 20.53 26.29
CA PRO A 116 -5.10 21.48 25.49
C PRO A 116 -5.17 22.86 26.14
N THR A 117 -4.00 23.45 26.42
CA THR A 117 -3.89 24.76 27.07
C THR A 117 -3.39 25.83 26.10
N CYS A 118 -4.00 27.01 26.20
CA CYS A 118 -3.56 28.24 25.54
C CYS A 118 -3.25 29.26 26.64
N GLN A 119 -2.01 29.74 26.69
CA GLN A 119 -1.54 30.74 27.64
C GLN A 119 -1.49 32.11 26.98
N GLU A 120 -2.04 33.11 27.66
CA GLU A 120 -2.01 34.51 27.22
C GLU A 120 -0.88 35.29 27.91
N GLU A 121 -0.19 36.12 27.14
CA GLU A 121 0.80 37.06 27.63
C GLU A 121 0.54 38.46 27.05
N LEU A 122 0.40 39.48 27.91
CA LEU A 122 0.24 40.86 27.47
C LEU A 122 1.60 41.50 27.23
N THR A 123 1.84 42.01 26.02
CA THR A 123 3.10 42.69 25.68
C THR A 123 3.14 44.13 26.19
N VAL A 124 4.34 44.71 26.22
CA VAL A 124 4.54 46.14 26.51
C VAL A 124 3.88 47.07 25.49
N ALA A 125 3.47 46.56 24.32
CA ALA A 125 2.75 47.28 23.28
C ALA A 125 1.22 47.14 23.40
N ASN A 126 0.71 46.54 24.49
CA ASN A 126 -0.70 46.25 24.70
C ASN A 126 -1.29 45.23 23.69
N GLU A 127 -0.46 44.32 23.18
CA GLU A 127 -0.88 43.21 22.32
C GLU A 127 -1.04 41.94 23.17
N PHE A 128 -1.96 41.06 22.80
CA PHE A 128 -2.11 39.76 23.46
C PHE A 128 -1.42 38.68 22.63
N VAL A 129 -0.44 37.99 23.23
CA VAL A 129 0.22 36.83 22.62
C VAL A 129 -0.39 35.56 23.21
N LEU A 130 -0.98 34.76 22.35
CA LEU A 130 -1.47 33.43 22.67
C LEU A 130 -0.36 32.44 22.37
N ASN A 131 -0.02 31.60 23.33
CA ASN A 131 0.97 30.53 23.23
C ASN A 131 0.31 29.19 23.55
N TRP A 132 0.61 28.15 22.79
CA TRP A 132 0.09 26.80 23.03
C TRP A 132 1.18 25.76 22.79
N LEU A 133 0.93 24.53 23.23
CA LEU A 133 1.77 23.39 22.87
C LEU A 133 1.39 22.92 21.47
N SER A 134 2.28 23.15 20.49
CA SER A 134 2.08 22.64 19.14
C SER A 134 2.63 21.22 18.98
N ALA A 135 1.94 20.35 18.26
CA ALA A 135 2.35 19.00 17.94
C ALA A 135 2.45 18.81 16.42
N SER A 136 3.34 17.92 15.98
CA SER A 136 3.45 17.55 14.57
C SER A 136 2.14 16.97 14.03
N ASN A 137 1.86 17.16 12.74
CA ASN A 137 0.62 16.70 12.11
C ASN A 137 -0.65 17.26 12.77
N ARG A 138 -0.60 18.52 13.22
CA ARG A 138 -1.76 19.29 13.70
C ARG A 138 -1.80 20.64 13.02
N THR A 139 -3.02 21.11 12.77
CA THR A 139 -3.31 22.48 12.37
C THR A 139 -4.12 23.17 13.45
N TYR A 140 -3.82 24.45 13.66
CA TYR A 140 -4.45 25.26 14.69
C TYR A 140 -5.24 26.40 14.05
N SER A 141 -6.35 26.76 14.68
CA SER A 141 -7.07 28.00 14.37
C SER A 141 -7.30 28.78 15.66
N VAL A 142 -7.06 30.08 15.61
CA VAL A 142 -7.28 31.00 16.71
C VAL A 142 -8.52 31.82 16.40
N HIS A 143 -9.48 31.78 17.31
CA HIS A 143 -10.72 32.51 17.21
C HIS A 143 -10.90 33.39 18.45
N ARG A 144 -11.70 34.45 18.31
CA ARG A 144 -12.00 35.39 19.40
C ARG A 144 -13.45 35.81 19.41
N THR A 145 -14.01 35.98 20.60
CA THR A 145 -15.22 36.78 20.81
C THR A 145 -14.97 37.78 21.94
N ASP A 146 -15.64 38.92 21.90
CA ASP A 146 -15.63 39.89 23.00
C ASP A 146 -16.86 39.70 23.92
N ASP A 147 -17.74 38.74 23.59
CA ASP A 147 -18.93 38.35 24.34
C ASP A 147 -19.19 36.84 24.14
N LEU A 148 -19.17 36.05 25.21
CA LEU A 148 -19.43 34.60 25.15
C LEU A 148 -20.86 34.25 24.69
N MET A 149 -21.77 35.23 24.59
CA MET A 149 -23.08 35.06 23.97
C MET A 149 -23.06 35.23 22.44
N GLN A 150 -21.94 35.68 21.87
CA GLN A 150 -21.73 35.80 20.42
C GLN A 150 -20.82 34.69 19.89
N PRO A 151 -20.94 34.32 18.61
CA PRO A 151 -20.02 33.38 17.98
C PRO A 151 -18.58 33.89 17.99
N PHE A 152 -17.63 32.96 18.09
CA PHE A 152 -16.21 33.24 17.92
C PHE A 152 -15.90 33.57 16.45
N LEU A 153 -15.19 34.68 16.23
CA LEU A 153 -14.66 35.10 14.94
C LEU A 153 -13.27 34.52 14.73
N ALA A 154 -13.02 33.91 13.57
CA ALA A 154 -11.69 33.43 13.22
C ALA A 154 -10.72 34.62 13.05
N LEU A 155 -9.64 34.62 13.82
CA LEU A 155 -8.53 35.57 13.66
C LEU A 155 -7.50 35.03 12.66
N GLN A 156 -7.13 33.76 12.82
CA GLN A 156 -6.28 33.03 11.89
C GLN A 156 -6.65 31.54 11.91
N THR A 157 -6.71 30.93 10.73
CA THR A 157 -6.94 29.49 10.55
C THR A 157 -5.73 28.83 9.88
N ASN A 158 -5.68 27.50 9.92
CA ASN A 158 -4.63 26.70 9.25
C ASN A 158 -3.20 27.06 9.67
N ILE A 159 -3.00 27.39 10.94
CA ILE A 159 -1.67 27.58 11.52
C ILE A 159 -1.02 26.19 11.61
N VAL A 160 0.01 25.96 10.82
CA VAL A 160 0.70 24.67 10.76
C VAL A 160 1.81 24.58 11.82
N TRP A 161 2.02 23.39 12.38
CA TRP A 161 3.21 23.08 13.16
C TRP A 161 4.50 23.44 12.37
N PRO A 162 5.57 23.97 13.01
CA PRO A 162 5.78 24.10 14.46
C PRO A 162 5.33 25.44 15.05
N GLN A 163 4.54 26.25 14.32
CA GLN A 163 4.06 27.50 14.91
C GLN A 163 3.17 27.21 16.12
N SER A 164 3.51 27.84 17.24
CA SER A 164 2.90 27.59 18.55
C SER A 164 2.46 28.88 19.25
N SER A 165 2.36 29.97 18.50
CA SER A 165 1.89 31.26 19.01
C SER A 165 1.20 32.11 17.95
N TYR A 166 0.35 33.04 18.41
CA TYR A 166 -0.34 34.05 17.61
C TYR A 166 -0.44 35.36 18.39
N THR A 167 -0.21 36.49 17.74
CA THR A 167 -0.32 37.82 18.35
C THR A 167 -1.58 38.53 17.86
N ASP A 168 -2.51 38.79 18.77
CA ASP A 168 -3.68 39.63 18.51
C ASP A 168 -3.38 41.09 18.85
N GLN A 169 -3.30 41.91 17.81
CA GLN A 169 -3.07 43.36 17.90
C GLN A 169 -4.38 44.16 18.03
N THR A 170 -5.53 43.49 17.95
CA THR A 170 -6.87 44.09 17.87
C THR A 170 -7.74 43.83 19.10
N ALA A 171 -7.21 43.04 20.04
CA ALA A 171 -7.86 42.65 21.28
C ALA A 171 -8.31 43.86 22.12
N GLN A 172 -9.43 43.70 22.81
CA GLN A 172 -9.89 44.64 23.84
C GLN A 172 -9.65 44.03 25.23
N VAL A 173 -9.92 44.80 26.28
CA VAL A 173 -9.67 44.38 27.67
C VAL A 173 -10.57 43.21 28.13
N GLU A 174 -11.64 42.91 27.39
CA GLU A 174 -12.56 41.80 27.63
C GLU A 174 -12.71 40.96 26.35
N SER A 175 -11.65 40.22 26.00
CA SER A 175 -11.66 39.28 24.86
C SER A 175 -11.51 37.84 25.36
N PHE A 176 -12.23 36.92 24.75
CA PHE A 176 -12.18 35.48 24.99
C PHE A 176 -11.63 34.79 23.75
N TYR A 177 -10.69 33.87 23.94
CA TYR A 177 -10.05 33.14 22.85
C TYR A 177 -10.47 31.68 22.83
N GLN A 178 -10.57 31.13 21.62
CA GLN A 178 -10.74 29.71 21.37
C GLN A 178 -9.60 29.26 20.46
N LEU A 179 -8.93 28.18 20.87
CA LEU A 179 -7.93 27.49 20.06
C LEU A 179 -8.54 26.19 19.57
N ASP A 180 -8.75 26.08 18.27
CA ASP A 180 -9.19 24.85 17.65
C ASP A 180 -7.97 24.06 17.18
N VAL A 181 -7.88 22.80 17.58
CA VAL A 181 -6.87 21.86 17.13
C VAL A 181 -7.54 20.86 16.19
N GLN A 182 -6.95 20.64 15.02
CA GLN A 182 -7.47 19.73 14.01
C GLN A 182 -6.35 18.86 13.46
N LEU A 183 -6.71 17.69 12.95
CA LEU A 183 -5.86 17.02 11.97
C LEU A 183 -5.81 17.88 10.70
N PRO A 184 -4.67 17.95 9.99
CA PRO A 184 -4.61 18.68 8.74
C PRO A 184 -5.71 18.19 7.81
N LEU A 185 -6.38 19.12 7.12
CA LEU A 185 -7.26 18.81 6.01
C LEU A 185 -6.41 18.28 4.85
N CYS A 186 -5.98 17.04 4.96
CA CYS A 186 -5.33 16.32 3.90
C CYS A 186 -6.40 15.60 3.09
N THR A 187 -6.63 16.06 1.86
CA THR A 187 -7.21 15.16 0.86
C THR A 187 -6.06 14.30 0.36
N LEU A 188 -6.07 13.01 0.70
CA LEU A 188 -5.11 12.07 0.13
C LEU A 188 -5.18 12.21 -1.40
N PRO A 189 -4.04 12.38 -2.08
CA PRO A 189 -4.06 12.52 -3.52
C PRO A 189 -4.70 11.27 -4.13
N VAL A 190 -5.69 11.49 -4.99
CA VAL A 190 -6.35 10.41 -5.72
C VAL A 190 -5.33 9.89 -6.73
N HIS A 191 -4.95 8.62 -6.59
CA HIS A 191 -4.14 7.97 -7.61
C HIS A 191 -4.98 7.77 -8.85
N THR A 192 -4.56 8.38 -9.94
CA THR A 192 -5.14 8.12 -11.25
C THR A 192 -4.43 6.92 -11.85
N ASN A 193 -5.17 5.87 -12.20
CA ASN A 193 -4.61 4.73 -12.91
C ASN A 193 -3.88 5.20 -14.17
N ALA A 194 -2.71 4.59 -14.40
CA ALA A 194 -1.94 4.81 -15.62
C ALA A 194 -2.80 4.48 -16.84
N THR A 195 -2.69 5.31 -17.88
CA THR A 195 -3.38 5.10 -19.17
C THR A 195 -2.40 4.83 -20.30
N GLU A 196 -1.11 5.12 -20.08
CA GLU A 196 -0.04 4.85 -21.05
C GLU A 196 0.57 3.47 -20.77
N ASN A 197 0.77 2.67 -21.82
CA ASN A 197 1.36 1.34 -21.70
C ASN A 197 2.77 1.36 -21.08
N SER A 198 3.54 2.45 -21.28
CA SER A 198 4.84 2.64 -20.63
C SER A 198 4.76 2.70 -19.10
N GLU A 199 3.64 3.14 -18.53
CA GLU A 199 3.42 3.24 -17.08
C GLU A 199 2.70 2.01 -16.49
N ILE A 200 2.31 1.05 -17.34
CA ILE A 200 1.64 -0.21 -16.95
C ILE A 200 2.61 -1.40 -17.11
N ILE A 201 3.31 -1.47 -18.23
CA ILE A 201 4.12 -2.62 -18.61
C ILE A 201 5.55 -2.46 -18.07
N GLY A 202 5.99 -3.44 -17.28
CA GLY A 202 7.28 -3.46 -16.62
C GLY A 202 8.01 -4.78 -16.73
N SER A 203 9.15 -4.86 -16.07
CA SER A 203 9.86 -6.13 -15.89
C SER A 203 10.55 -6.20 -14.54
N SER A 204 10.67 -7.41 -14.02
CA SER A 204 11.52 -7.72 -12.87
C SER A 204 13.00 -7.65 -13.25
N HIS A 205 13.83 -7.19 -12.32
CA HIS A 205 15.28 -7.20 -12.43
C HIS A 205 15.88 -7.68 -11.11
N VAL A 206 16.32 -8.95 -11.05
CA VAL A 206 16.83 -9.56 -9.82
C VAL A 206 17.70 -10.80 -10.08
N ASN A 207 18.78 -10.94 -9.30
CA ASN A 207 19.59 -12.18 -9.22
C ASN A 207 20.09 -12.68 -10.58
N GLN A 208 20.26 -11.77 -11.54
CA GLN A 208 20.66 -12.06 -12.91
C GLN A 208 21.93 -12.93 -12.93
N ARG A 209 22.16 -13.71 -13.98
CA ARG A 209 23.39 -14.55 -14.10
C ARG A 209 24.50 -13.91 -14.91
N TYR A 210 24.28 -12.70 -15.40
CA TYR A 210 25.19 -11.94 -16.24
C TYR A 210 24.89 -10.45 -16.11
N TYR A 211 25.85 -9.62 -16.50
CA TYR A 211 25.79 -8.16 -16.45
C TYR A 211 26.65 -7.59 -17.58
N PHE A 212 26.53 -6.29 -17.87
CA PHE A 212 27.24 -5.63 -18.96
C PHE A 212 28.01 -4.40 -18.49
N GLY A 213 29.24 -4.25 -18.99
CA GLY A 213 30.02 -3.03 -18.73
C GLY A 213 30.48 -2.91 -17.28
N THR A 214 30.55 -1.66 -16.79
CA THR A 214 31.22 -1.31 -15.53
C THR A 214 30.32 -0.59 -14.53
N GLU A 215 29.07 -0.30 -14.90
CA GLU A 215 28.07 0.26 -13.98
C GLU A 215 27.63 -0.80 -12.98
N ASP A 216 27.12 -0.39 -11.81
CA ASP A 216 26.52 -1.32 -10.86
C ASP A 216 25.33 -2.02 -11.52
N CYS A 217 25.23 -3.33 -11.33
CA CYS A 217 24.31 -4.13 -12.13
C CYS A 217 22.82 -3.84 -11.86
N LEU A 218 22.47 -3.24 -10.72
CA LEU A 218 21.11 -2.76 -10.44
C LEU A 218 20.75 -1.61 -11.39
N ASN A 219 21.59 -0.57 -11.41
CA ASN A 219 21.33 0.62 -12.22
C ASN A 219 21.57 0.40 -13.72
N GLU A 220 22.48 -0.50 -14.09
CA GLU A 220 22.68 -0.93 -15.48
C GLU A 220 21.39 -1.55 -16.04
N GLY A 221 20.80 -2.52 -15.32
CA GLY A 221 19.52 -3.12 -15.72
C GLY A 221 18.39 -2.09 -15.77
N ALA A 222 18.32 -1.19 -14.78
CA ALA A 222 17.35 -0.12 -14.75
C ALA A 222 17.46 0.81 -15.98
N ASN A 223 18.69 1.17 -16.39
CA ASN A 223 18.95 1.95 -17.60
C ASN A 223 18.50 1.19 -18.87
N THR A 224 18.76 -0.12 -18.95
CA THR A 224 18.32 -0.97 -20.06
C THR A 224 16.79 -1.02 -20.18
N LEU A 225 16.09 -1.13 -19.05
CA LEU A 225 14.63 -1.16 -19.03
C LEU A 225 14.02 0.20 -19.43
N LEU A 226 14.59 1.32 -18.96
CA LEU A 226 14.19 2.66 -19.42
C LEU A 226 14.43 2.85 -20.92
N ALA A 227 15.52 2.30 -21.46
CA ALA A 227 15.82 2.36 -22.88
C ALA A 227 14.84 1.51 -23.73
N MET A 228 14.14 0.53 -23.12
CA MET A 228 13.02 -0.17 -23.74
C MET A 228 11.75 0.70 -23.80
N GLY A 229 11.66 1.75 -22.97
CA GLY A 229 10.51 2.65 -22.87
C GLY A 229 9.65 2.44 -21.62
N SER A 230 9.90 1.38 -20.85
CA SER A 230 9.13 1.10 -19.64
C SER A 230 9.42 2.09 -18.51
N LYS A 231 8.37 2.44 -17.77
CA LYS A 231 8.37 3.30 -16.57
C LYS A 231 7.98 2.53 -15.31
N VAL A 232 7.93 1.20 -15.39
CA VAL A 232 7.63 0.30 -14.27
C VAL A 232 8.77 -0.69 -14.09
N ILE A 233 9.35 -0.74 -12.89
CA ILE A 233 10.41 -1.69 -12.56
C ILE A 233 10.07 -2.44 -11.27
N LYS A 234 10.26 -3.76 -11.27
CA LYS A 234 10.18 -4.60 -10.07
C LYS A 234 11.59 -5.03 -9.65
N VAL A 235 11.98 -4.75 -8.41
CA VAL A 235 13.30 -5.07 -7.86
C VAL A 235 13.17 -5.67 -6.46
N TRP A 236 14.19 -6.41 -6.06
CA TRP A 236 14.30 -6.87 -4.69
C TRP A 236 15.03 -5.81 -3.92
N TYR A 237 14.38 -5.26 -2.90
CA TYR A 237 15.04 -4.40 -1.94
C TYR A 237 15.69 -5.28 -0.85
N TRP A 238 15.97 -4.70 0.30
CA TRP A 238 16.23 -5.48 1.50
C TRP A 238 15.04 -6.40 1.81
N ASN A 239 15.28 -7.71 1.77
CA ASN A 239 14.28 -8.76 1.98
C ASN A 239 14.64 -9.54 3.26
N GLY A 240 14.52 -8.86 4.41
CA GLY A 240 15.03 -9.37 5.67
C GLY A 240 16.56 -9.48 5.63
N TYR A 241 17.10 -10.69 5.79
CA TYR A 241 18.56 -10.90 5.84
C TYR A 241 19.18 -11.15 4.47
N GLU A 242 18.35 -11.30 3.43
CA GLU A 242 18.84 -11.34 2.08
C GLU A 242 19.27 -9.92 1.69
N THR A 243 20.58 -9.69 1.80
CA THR A 243 21.17 -8.40 1.45
C THR A 243 21.10 -8.19 -0.07
N PRO A 244 21.01 -6.93 -0.54
CA PRO A 244 21.06 -6.62 -1.97
C PRO A 244 22.26 -7.20 -2.70
N ASN A 245 23.36 -7.51 -1.99
CA ASN A 245 24.52 -8.17 -2.57
C ASN A 245 24.21 -9.58 -3.11
N ASN A 246 23.20 -10.27 -2.59
CA ASN A 246 22.77 -11.57 -3.10
C ASN A 246 22.06 -11.46 -4.45
N PHE A 247 21.47 -10.30 -4.72
CA PHE A 247 20.66 -10.07 -5.92
C PHE A 247 21.42 -9.25 -6.97
N TYR A 248 22.29 -8.35 -6.53
CA TYR A 248 23.02 -7.38 -7.35
C TYR A 248 24.51 -7.34 -6.96
N PRO A 249 25.28 -8.44 -7.15
CA PRO A 249 26.66 -8.51 -6.67
C PRO A 249 27.68 -7.76 -7.56
N TRP A 250 27.38 -7.52 -8.83
CA TRP A 250 28.38 -7.05 -9.80
C TRP A 250 28.50 -5.54 -9.85
N ASN A 251 29.74 -5.07 -9.77
CA ASN A 251 30.12 -3.66 -9.76
C ASN A 251 29.40 -2.82 -8.67
N SER A 252 28.79 -3.49 -7.70
CA SER A 252 28.05 -2.87 -6.61
C SER A 252 28.84 -2.95 -5.31
N SER A 253 28.54 -2.04 -4.39
CA SER A 253 29.09 -2.03 -3.03
C SER A 253 27.96 -1.83 -2.05
N TRP A 254 27.66 -2.87 -1.28
CA TRP A 254 26.54 -2.90 -0.35
C TRP A 254 27.03 -2.88 1.10
N PRO A 255 26.34 -2.18 2.01
CA PRO A 255 26.63 -2.30 3.44
C PRO A 255 26.34 -3.72 3.91
N ALA A 256 27.09 -4.19 4.92
CA ALA A 256 26.91 -5.54 5.47
C ALA A 256 25.54 -5.70 6.19
N SER A 257 24.98 -4.60 6.69
CA SER A 257 23.68 -4.55 7.35
C SER A 257 23.14 -3.12 7.33
N ILE A 258 21.83 -2.99 7.50
CA ILE A 258 21.13 -1.73 7.79
C ILE A 258 20.31 -1.92 9.08
N ALA A 259 19.92 -0.83 9.75
CA ALA A 259 19.17 -0.92 11.00
C ALA A 259 17.64 -0.97 10.79
N SER A 260 17.16 -0.44 9.67
CA SER A 260 15.75 -0.47 9.27
C SER A 260 15.60 -0.39 7.75
N LEU A 261 14.44 -0.76 7.20
CA LEU A 261 14.14 -0.55 5.77
C LEU A 261 14.35 0.91 5.32
N ALA A 262 13.98 1.87 6.16
CA ALA A 262 14.17 3.30 5.90
C ALA A 262 15.65 3.68 5.77
N ASP A 263 16.54 3.11 6.60
CA ASP A 263 17.99 3.38 6.50
C ASP A 263 18.60 2.93 5.18
N GLY A 264 18.03 1.89 4.55
CA GLY A 264 18.49 1.41 3.26
C GLY A 264 18.33 2.47 2.14
N LEU A 265 17.47 3.47 2.32
CA LEU A 265 17.32 4.60 1.38
C LEU A 265 18.54 5.51 1.34
N ASN A 266 19.45 5.41 2.32
CA ASN A 266 20.73 6.12 2.33
C ASN A 266 21.78 5.43 1.46
N ASN A 267 21.51 4.22 0.94
CA ASN A 267 22.39 3.57 0.00
C ASN A 267 22.35 4.28 -1.36
N THR A 268 23.52 4.56 -1.92
CA THR A 268 23.64 5.30 -3.18
C THR A 268 23.08 4.53 -4.37
N HIS A 269 23.24 3.20 -4.45
CA HIS A 269 22.72 2.41 -5.59
C HIS A 269 21.19 2.47 -5.67
N TYR A 270 20.49 2.40 -4.53
CA TYR A 270 19.03 2.57 -4.50
C TYR A 270 18.59 4.01 -4.71
N THR A 271 19.34 4.99 -4.18
CA THR A 271 19.05 6.41 -4.47
C THR A 271 19.17 6.69 -5.96
N ASP A 272 20.26 6.23 -6.59
CA ASP A 272 20.49 6.36 -8.04
C ASP A 272 19.38 5.67 -8.84
N LEU A 273 18.87 4.52 -8.40
CA LEU A 273 17.73 3.85 -9.02
C LEU A 273 16.45 4.69 -8.90
N PHE A 274 16.13 5.16 -7.69
CA PHE A 274 14.87 5.87 -7.41
C PHE A 274 14.83 7.27 -8.03
N ASP A 275 15.99 7.91 -8.22
CA ASP A 275 16.13 9.19 -8.93
C ASP A 275 15.93 9.06 -10.45
N LYS A 276 16.01 7.85 -11.01
CA LYS A 276 15.73 7.62 -12.45
C LYS A 276 14.28 7.93 -12.80
N PRO A 277 13.98 8.27 -14.06
CA PRO A 277 12.64 8.66 -14.50
C PRO A 277 11.73 7.44 -14.75
N PHE A 278 11.62 6.55 -13.75
CA PHE A 278 10.51 5.61 -13.62
C PHE A 278 9.34 6.28 -12.93
N LYS A 279 8.13 5.85 -13.30
CA LYS A 279 6.87 6.23 -12.66
C LYS A 279 6.61 5.35 -11.45
N THR A 280 6.80 4.03 -11.60
CA THR A 280 6.47 3.05 -10.57
C THR A 280 7.65 2.13 -10.25
N PHE A 281 7.88 1.94 -8.95
CA PHE A 281 8.82 0.98 -8.39
C PHE A 281 8.07 -0.05 -7.57
N VAL A 282 8.10 -1.31 -7.99
CA VAL A 282 7.61 -2.45 -7.18
C VAL A 282 8.78 -3.03 -6.43
N LEU A 283 8.72 -3.01 -5.11
CA LEU A 283 9.79 -3.42 -4.21
C LEU A 283 9.37 -4.68 -3.47
N ASN A 284 10.07 -5.79 -3.75
CA ASN A 284 10.03 -6.95 -2.86
C ASN A 284 10.81 -6.61 -1.59
N VAL A 285 10.10 -6.58 -0.46
CA VAL A 285 10.58 -6.09 0.84
C VAL A 285 10.19 -7.06 1.96
N ALA A 286 11.11 -7.25 2.90
CA ALA A 286 10.78 -7.87 4.18
C ALA A 286 11.49 -7.13 5.32
N SER A 287 10.77 -7.02 6.42
CA SER A 287 11.17 -6.35 7.64
C SER A 287 12.31 -7.10 8.36
N PHE A 288 12.91 -6.41 9.33
CA PHE A 288 13.94 -6.98 10.21
C PHE A 288 13.37 -7.58 11.51
N VAL A 289 12.04 -7.54 11.72
CA VAL A 289 11.35 -8.05 12.92
C VAL A 289 11.69 -9.50 13.27
N GLY A 290 11.78 -10.36 12.26
CA GLY A 290 12.01 -11.80 12.42
C GLY A 290 13.44 -12.19 12.74
N GLY A 291 14.35 -11.22 12.85
CA GLY A 291 15.77 -11.50 12.74
C GLY A 291 16.03 -12.31 11.46
N ALA A 292 16.97 -13.28 11.52
CA ALA A 292 17.47 -14.00 10.34
C ALA A 292 16.40 -14.74 9.49
N ASN A 293 15.18 -14.84 9.99
CA ASN A 293 14.06 -15.49 9.33
C ASN A 293 13.04 -14.45 8.84
N PRO A 294 13.02 -14.11 7.53
CA PRO A 294 12.01 -13.20 6.96
C PRO A 294 10.58 -13.80 7.01
N TYR A 295 10.47 -15.10 7.32
CA TYR A 295 9.20 -15.83 7.41
C TYR A 295 8.81 -16.18 8.85
N TYR A 296 9.26 -15.38 9.83
CA TYR A 296 8.96 -15.57 11.26
C TYR A 296 7.45 -15.69 11.54
N TRP A 297 6.62 -14.99 10.76
CA TRP A 297 5.16 -15.00 10.85
C TRP A 297 4.51 -16.35 10.52
N ARG A 298 5.23 -17.28 9.88
CA ARG A 298 4.71 -18.63 9.60
C ARG A 298 4.53 -19.45 10.87
N ALA A 299 5.34 -19.19 11.89
CA ALA A 299 5.20 -19.73 13.25
C ALA A 299 4.24 -18.84 14.07
N ASN A 300 4.19 -18.97 15.40
CA ASN A 300 3.35 -18.09 16.22
C ASN A 300 3.87 -16.64 16.19
N ILE A 301 3.18 -15.76 15.47
CA ILE A 301 3.45 -14.32 15.48
C ILE A 301 2.92 -13.71 16.78
N THR A 302 3.75 -12.92 17.47
CA THR A 302 3.37 -12.24 18.72
C THR A 302 2.83 -10.85 18.45
N GLN A 303 2.03 -10.29 19.37
CA GLN A 303 1.54 -8.92 19.24
C GLN A 303 2.68 -7.89 19.12
N ALA A 304 3.76 -8.06 19.89
CA ALA A 304 4.93 -7.18 19.78
C ALA A 304 5.59 -7.23 18.39
N GLN A 305 5.59 -8.39 17.72
CA GLN A 305 6.09 -8.51 16.34
C GLN A 305 5.13 -7.90 15.33
N ILE A 306 3.81 -8.00 15.55
CA ILE A 306 2.80 -7.32 14.73
C ILE A 306 2.99 -5.80 14.82
N ASP A 307 3.17 -5.28 16.03
CA ASP A 307 3.38 -3.84 16.26
C ASP A 307 4.70 -3.37 15.64
N GLN A 308 5.77 -4.15 15.77
CA GLN A 308 7.05 -3.81 15.14
C GLN A 308 7.00 -3.87 13.61
N GLU A 309 6.25 -4.81 13.03
CA GLU A 309 6.05 -4.89 11.57
C GLU A 309 5.35 -3.64 11.04
N GLU A 310 4.34 -3.18 11.76
CA GLU A 310 3.61 -1.96 11.44
C GLU A 310 4.51 -0.72 11.54
N ILE A 311 5.31 -0.61 12.61
CA ILE A 311 6.26 0.50 12.80
C ILE A 311 7.28 0.53 11.65
N GLU A 312 7.85 -0.62 11.28
CA GLU A 312 8.90 -0.66 10.27
C GLU A 312 8.38 -0.26 8.88
N PHE A 313 7.17 -0.70 8.51
CA PHE A 313 6.52 -0.26 7.26
C PHE A 313 6.05 1.19 7.31
N TYR A 314 5.61 1.68 8.47
CA TYR A 314 5.30 3.10 8.67
C TYR A 314 6.52 3.98 8.43
N GLU A 315 7.65 3.69 9.08
CA GLU A 315 8.87 4.49 8.93
C GLU A 315 9.40 4.44 7.50
N PHE A 316 9.35 3.28 6.85
CA PHE A 316 9.80 3.16 5.47
C PHE A 316 8.91 3.92 4.49
N ALA A 317 7.58 3.78 4.60
CA ALA A 317 6.64 4.52 3.77
C ALA A 317 6.74 6.04 4.00
N LYS A 318 6.86 6.47 5.26
CA LYS A 318 7.10 7.88 5.63
C LYS A 318 8.36 8.43 4.98
N ALA A 319 9.47 7.69 5.05
CA ALA A 319 10.74 8.11 4.46
C ALA A 319 10.64 8.23 2.93
N LEU A 320 9.96 7.30 2.24
CA LEU A 320 9.71 7.37 0.80
C LEU A 320 8.86 8.60 0.43
N LEU A 321 7.73 8.81 1.12
CA LEU A 321 6.82 9.94 0.91
C LEU A 321 7.53 11.28 1.12
N GLN A 322 8.37 11.39 2.15
CA GLN A 322 9.12 12.62 2.44
C GLN A 322 10.25 12.86 1.42
N LYS A 323 11.03 11.83 1.08
CA LYS A 323 12.20 11.98 0.20
C LYS A 323 11.80 12.28 -1.24
N TYR A 324 10.69 11.73 -1.71
CA TYR A 324 10.25 11.82 -3.11
C TYR A 324 8.97 12.63 -3.32
N ALA A 325 8.58 13.48 -2.34
CA ALA A 325 7.46 14.40 -2.50
C ALA A 325 7.60 15.27 -3.77
N GLY A 326 6.52 15.42 -4.52
CA GLY A 326 6.49 16.24 -5.74
C GLY A 326 7.14 15.62 -6.98
N THR A 327 7.46 14.33 -6.96
CA THR A 327 8.16 13.64 -8.07
C THR A 327 7.21 12.88 -9.01
N GLY A 328 5.95 12.70 -8.61
CA GLY A 328 4.96 11.87 -9.26
C GLY A 328 5.25 10.36 -9.17
N LYS A 329 6.20 9.92 -8.34
CA LYS A 329 6.59 8.51 -8.23
C LYS A 329 5.60 7.70 -7.40
N THR A 330 5.44 6.44 -7.78
CA THR A 330 4.68 5.44 -7.04
C THR A 330 5.61 4.33 -6.56
N PHE A 331 5.56 3.99 -5.29
CA PHE A 331 6.28 2.87 -4.69
C PHE A 331 5.27 1.82 -4.21
N ILE A 332 5.43 0.57 -4.63
CA ILE A 332 4.59 -0.55 -4.21
C ILE A 332 5.46 -1.48 -3.40
N LEU A 333 5.14 -1.63 -2.12
CA LEU A 333 5.82 -2.50 -1.19
C LEU A 333 5.12 -3.85 -1.22
N GLN A 334 5.84 -4.94 -1.48
CA GLN A 334 5.25 -6.28 -1.48
C GLN A 334 6.20 -7.36 -0.98
N HIS A 335 5.67 -8.56 -0.78
CA HIS A 335 6.47 -9.79 -0.68
C HIS A 335 6.37 -10.59 -1.98
N HIS A 336 7.18 -11.64 -2.12
CA HIS A 336 7.17 -12.54 -3.27
C HIS A 336 6.17 -13.71 -3.04
N GLU A 337 5.53 -14.21 -4.10
CA GLU A 337 4.75 -15.47 -4.19
C GLU A 337 4.27 -16.11 -2.86
N GLY A 338 3.28 -15.50 -2.22
CA GLY A 338 2.90 -15.80 -0.85
C GLY A 338 2.31 -17.19 -0.63
N ASP A 339 1.71 -17.84 -1.63
CA ASP A 339 1.20 -19.21 -1.48
C ASP A 339 2.32 -20.23 -1.31
N TRP A 340 3.50 -19.96 -1.86
CA TRP A 340 4.69 -20.75 -1.54
C TRP A 340 5.23 -20.42 -0.15
N HIS A 341 5.09 -19.18 0.29
CA HIS A 341 5.54 -18.76 1.62
C HIS A 341 4.69 -19.41 2.72
N THR A 342 3.37 -19.40 2.59
CA THR A 342 2.46 -20.04 3.55
C THR A 342 2.74 -21.55 3.66
N ARG A 343 3.00 -22.23 2.53
CA ARG A 343 3.38 -23.66 2.49
C ARG A 343 4.80 -23.95 2.94
N GLY A 344 5.74 -23.05 2.66
CA GLY A 344 7.19 -23.24 2.79
C GLY A 344 7.79 -24.22 1.80
N ASN A 345 7.13 -24.45 0.68
CA ASN A 345 7.61 -25.28 -0.43
C ASN A 345 6.84 -24.93 -1.70
N THR A 346 7.38 -25.30 -2.85
CA THR A 346 6.83 -25.02 -4.18
C THR A 346 5.99 -26.18 -4.76
N ASN A 347 5.50 -27.09 -3.91
CA ASN A 347 4.62 -28.17 -4.35
C ASN A 347 3.16 -27.83 -4.03
N ALA A 348 2.41 -27.46 -5.07
CA ALA A 348 0.99 -27.09 -4.97
C ALA A 348 0.08 -28.21 -4.43
N THR A 349 0.52 -29.48 -4.45
CA THR A 349 -0.28 -30.59 -3.89
C THR A 349 -0.18 -30.69 -2.38
N ILE A 350 0.77 -29.97 -1.76
CA ILE A 350 0.95 -29.95 -0.31
C ILE A 350 0.11 -28.79 0.25
N PRO A 351 -0.87 -29.05 1.13
CA PRO A 351 -1.66 -27.99 1.72
C PRO A 351 -0.80 -27.12 2.65
N ALA A 352 -1.17 -25.84 2.76
CA ALA A 352 -0.55 -24.94 3.72
C ALA A 352 -0.83 -25.44 5.17
N PRO A 353 0.13 -25.31 6.11
CA PRO A 353 -0.09 -25.68 7.50
C PRO A 353 -1.26 -24.91 8.14
N ALA A 354 -1.98 -25.55 9.07
CA ALA A 354 -3.12 -24.94 9.74
C ALA A 354 -2.77 -23.60 10.42
N GLY A 355 -3.69 -22.64 10.30
CA GLY A 355 -3.58 -21.29 10.87
C GLY A 355 -2.55 -20.37 10.20
N VAL A 356 -1.80 -20.83 9.18
CA VAL A 356 -0.77 -19.96 8.56
C VAL A 356 -1.38 -18.79 7.80
N HIS A 357 -2.56 -18.97 7.20
CA HIS A 357 -3.29 -17.91 6.51
C HIS A 357 -3.76 -16.83 7.49
N GLU A 358 -4.31 -17.21 8.65
CA GLU A 358 -4.69 -16.26 9.72
C GLU A 358 -3.51 -15.39 10.17
N ARG A 359 -2.32 -16.00 10.31
CA ARG A 359 -1.10 -15.27 10.70
C ARG A 359 -0.58 -14.39 9.57
N MET A 360 -0.75 -14.81 8.32
CA MET A 360 -0.44 -13.97 7.17
C MET A 360 -1.38 -12.76 7.07
N VAL A 361 -2.67 -12.93 7.37
CA VAL A 361 -3.63 -11.81 7.49
C VAL A 361 -3.14 -10.80 8.54
N GLN A 362 -2.77 -11.28 9.74
CA GLN A 362 -2.22 -10.42 10.79
C GLN A 362 -0.98 -9.64 10.33
N TRP A 363 -0.07 -10.32 9.63
CA TRP A 363 1.18 -9.75 9.11
C TRP A 363 0.94 -8.72 7.99
N LEU A 364 0.11 -9.05 7.00
CA LEU A 364 -0.21 -8.14 5.90
C LEU A 364 -0.98 -6.91 6.38
N ASN A 365 -1.94 -7.08 7.30
CA ASN A 365 -2.68 -5.95 7.84
C ASN A 365 -1.80 -5.05 8.72
N ALA A 366 -0.77 -5.59 9.39
CA ALA A 366 0.21 -4.76 10.11
C ALA A 366 0.98 -3.85 9.15
N ARG A 367 1.49 -4.41 8.05
CA ARG A 367 2.17 -3.64 7.01
C ARG A 367 1.27 -2.58 6.39
N GLN A 368 0.03 -2.96 6.06
CA GLN A 368 -0.95 -2.03 5.49
C GLN A 368 -1.26 -0.89 6.46
N ARG A 369 -1.49 -1.16 7.75
CA ARG A 369 -1.69 -0.10 8.76
C ARG A 369 -0.51 0.86 8.82
N GLY A 370 0.72 0.36 8.70
CA GLY A 370 1.93 1.18 8.68
C GLY A 370 1.97 2.12 7.47
N VAL A 371 1.71 1.57 6.27
CA VAL A 371 1.66 2.36 5.03
C VAL A 371 0.51 3.38 5.04
N THR A 372 -0.70 2.97 5.47
CA THR A 372 -1.86 3.86 5.60
C THR A 372 -1.56 5.00 6.57
N ARG A 373 -1.02 4.69 7.76
CA ARG A 373 -0.62 5.70 8.76
C ARG A 373 0.35 6.72 8.17
N ALA A 374 1.37 6.26 7.43
CA ALA A 374 2.36 7.14 6.83
C ALA A 374 1.73 8.08 5.78
N ARG A 375 0.82 7.57 4.94
CA ARG A 375 0.10 8.37 3.94
C ARG A 375 -0.78 9.45 4.59
N GLU A 376 -1.56 9.05 5.60
CA GLU A 376 -2.45 9.94 6.35
C GLU A 376 -1.68 11.04 7.09
N GLU A 377 -0.54 10.70 7.71
CA GLU A 377 0.26 11.64 8.48
C GLU A 377 1.07 12.60 7.60
N ILE A 378 1.69 12.09 6.54
CA ILE A 378 2.60 12.91 5.72
C ILE A 378 1.84 13.72 4.68
N CYS A 379 0.72 13.22 4.16
CA CYS A 379 -0.07 13.91 3.15
C CYS A 379 0.78 14.41 1.96
N ALA A 380 1.81 13.65 1.57
CA ALA A 380 2.75 14.09 0.56
C ALA A 380 2.01 14.33 -0.76
N GLN A 381 2.27 15.47 -1.38
CA GLN A 381 1.70 15.81 -2.68
C GLN A 381 2.53 15.15 -3.79
N ASP A 382 1.84 14.57 -4.77
CA ASP A 382 2.44 14.02 -5.99
C ASP A 382 3.59 13.03 -5.71
N VAL A 383 3.33 12.07 -4.83
CA VAL A 383 4.12 10.85 -4.58
C VAL A 383 3.22 9.85 -3.87
N PHE A 384 3.39 8.56 -4.16
CA PHE A 384 2.49 7.53 -3.67
C PHE A 384 3.28 6.34 -3.13
N VAL A 385 2.81 5.78 -2.01
CA VAL A 385 3.32 4.52 -1.45
C VAL A 385 2.13 3.63 -1.19
N TYR A 386 2.16 2.40 -1.70
CA TYR A 386 1.10 1.41 -1.57
C TYR A 386 1.67 0.08 -1.09
N HIS A 387 0.82 -0.77 -0.51
CA HIS A 387 1.20 -2.11 -0.11
C HIS A 387 0.40 -3.16 -0.89
N ALA A 388 1.10 -4.18 -1.37
CA ALA A 388 0.52 -5.29 -2.10
C ALA A 388 0.93 -6.63 -1.49
N ALA A 389 0.05 -7.62 -1.58
CA ALA A 389 0.44 -9.02 -1.42
C ALA A 389 0.63 -9.67 -2.79
N GLU A 390 1.70 -10.44 -2.96
CA GLU A 390 1.84 -11.28 -4.14
C GLU A 390 1.31 -12.69 -3.89
N ILE A 391 0.43 -13.17 -4.75
CA ILE A 391 -0.19 -14.49 -4.65
C ILE A 391 0.14 -15.35 -5.86
N ASN A 392 -0.06 -16.65 -5.71
CA ASN A 392 0.09 -17.65 -6.75
C ASN A 392 -0.85 -18.83 -6.44
N ILE A 393 -1.11 -19.76 -7.38
CA ILE A 393 -2.04 -20.89 -7.14
C ILE A 393 -3.53 -20.49 -6.94
N VAL A 394 -4.05 -19.65 -7.81
CA VAL A 394 -5.44 -19.20 -7.84
C VAL A 394 -6.38 -20.25 -8.44
N LEU A 395 -5.95 -20.95 -9.49
CA LEU A 395 -6.83 -21.87 -10.23
C LEU A 395 -7.38 -23.00 -9.34
N ASN A 396 -6.60 -23.48 -8.38
CA ASN A 396 -7.05 -24.53 -7.46
C ASN A 396 -8.18 -24.07 -6.53
N SER A 397 -8.10 -22.84 -6.02
CA SER A 397 -9.17 -22.25 -5.21
C SER A 397 -10.41 -21.96 -6.04
N MET A 398 -10.22 -21.36 -7.22
CA MET A 398 -11.32 -21.03 -8.11
C MET A 398 -12.09 -22.26 -8.59
N ASN A 399 -11.40 -23.33 -8.99
CA ASN A 399 -12.04 -24.51 -9.58
C ASN A 399 -12.47 -25.56 -8.55
N TYR A 400 -11.78 -25.65 -7.41
CA TYR A 400 -11.98 -26.75 -6.45
C TYR A 400 -12.19 -26.29 -5.00
N GLY A 401 -12.19 -24.99 -4.71
CA GLY A 401 -12.35 -24.45 -3.36
C GLY A 401 -11.18 -24.77 -2.43
N GLN A 402 -10.00 -25.08 -2.96
CA GLN A 402 -8.83 -25.34 -2.11
C GLN A 402 -8.43 -24.08 -1.32
N PRO A 403 -8.03 -24.23 -0.04
CA PRO A 403 -7.62 -23.11 0.80
C PRO A 403 -6.22 -22.62 0.43
N ASN A 404 -6.15 -21.43 -0.18
CA ASN A 404 -4.94 -20.71 -0.62
C ASN A 404 -5.10 -19.23 -0.27
N MET A 405 -4.11 -18.38 -0.53
CA MET A 405 -4.21 -16.97 -0.15
C MET A 405 -5.42 -16.26 -0.76
N VAL A 406 -5.77 -16.57 -2.01
CA VAL A 406 -6.87 -15.90 -2.72
C VAL A 406 -8.22 -16.00 -2.00
N ASN A 407 -8.48 -17.09 -1.25
CA ASN A 407 -9.74 -17.28 -0.53
C ASN A 407 -9.62 -17.31 1.00
N GLU A 408 -8.42 -17.49 1.55
CA GLU A 408 -8.19 -17.55 3.00
C GLU A 408 -7.46 -16.32 3.55
N VAL A 409 -6.88 -15.48 2.69
CA VAL A 409 -6.12 -14.29 3.11
C VAL A 409 -6.74 -13.02 2.55
N LEU A 410 -6.82 -12.86 1.23
CA LEU A 410 -7.25 -11.60 0.60
C LEU A 410 -8.60 -11.05 1.14
N PRO A 411 -9.65 -11.88 1.33
CA PRO A 411 -10.94 -11.38 1.83
C PRO A 411 -10.90 -10.75 3.22
N TYR A 412 -9.82 -11.00 3.98
CA TYR A 412 -9.64 -10.55 5.36
C TYR A 412 -8.54 -9.49 5.49
N THR A 413 -8.12 -8.89 4.36
CA THR A 413 -7.09 -7.85 4.34
C THR A 413 -7.61 -6.52 3.84
N ASP A 414 -6.98 -5.43 4.30
CA ASP A 414 -7.28 -4.06 3.87
C ASP A 414 -6.27 -3.55 2.81
N LEU A 415 -5.68 -4.48 2.05
CA LEU A 415 -4.57 -4.22 1.14
C LEU A 415 -4.92 -3.20 0.03
N ASP A 416 -3.96 -2.36 -0.34
CA ASP A 416 -4.14 -1.43 -1.48
C ASP A 416 -4.23 -2.17 -2.83
N LEU A 417 -3.43 -3.23 -2.98
CA LEU A 417 -3.21 -3.96 -4.24
C LEU A 417 -2.97 -5.46 -3.98
N VAL A 418 -3.17 -6.28 -5.02
CA VAL A 418 -2.70 -7.66 -5.08
C VAL A 418 -1.97 -7.91 -6.40
N SER A 419 -0.79 -8.50 -6.25
CA SER A 419 0.08 -8.96 -7.33
C SER A 419 -0.20 -10.43 -7.62
N TYR A 420 -0.43 -10.80 -8.88
CA TYR A 420 -0.60 -12.20 -9.27
C TYR A 420 0.62 -12.71 -10.06
N SER A 421 1.36 -13.64 -9.47
CA SER A 421 2.31 -14.49 -10.21
C SER A 421 1.51 -15.55 -10.96
N CYS A 422 1.29 -15.32 -12.24
CA CYS A 422 0.23 -15.99 -12.99
C CYS A 422 0.70 -17.18 -13.82
N TYR A 423 1.90 -17.72 -13.58
CA TYR A 423 2.48 -18.82 -14.37
C TYR A 423 1.53 -20.01 -14.61
N GLU A 424 0.75 -20.39 -13.60
CA GLU A 424 -0.22 -21.50 -13.72
C GLU A 424 -1.37 -21.22 -14.70
N SER A 425 -1.74 -19.96 -14.90
CA SER A 425 -2.89 -19.57 -15.73
C SER A 425 -2.47 -18.95 -17.06
N CYS A 426 -1.25 -18.39 -17.17
CA CYS A 426 -0.75 -17.77 -18.40
C CYS A 426 0.05 -18.71 -19.31
N ILE A 427 0.69 -19.76 -18.78
CA ILE A 427 1.41 -20.74 -19.62
C ILE A 427 0.43 -21.76 -20.24
N GLY A 428 -0.68 -22.02 -19.56
CA GLY A 428 -1.75 -22.95 -19.99
C GLY A 428 -2.10 -22.85 -21.48
N PRO A 429 -2.42 -21.67 -22.04
CA PRO A 429 -2.76 -21.49 -23.45
C PRO A 429 -1.76 -22.11 -24.44
N ALA A 430 -0.46 -21.91 -24.23
CA ALA A 430 0.57 -22.39 -25.15
C ALA A 430 0.84 -23.90 -25.07
N LEU A 431 0.40 -24.54 -23.97
CA LEU A 431 0.58 -25.97 -23.73
C LEU A 431 -0.72 -26.77 -23.92
N GLY A 432 -1.69 -26.22 -24.67
CA GLY A 432 -2.97 -26.87 -24.97
C GLY A 432 -3.99 -26.80 -23.83
N GLY A 433 -3.80 -25.87 -22.89
CA GLY A 433 -4.69 -25.59 -21.76
C GLY A 433 -5.80 -24.57 -22.08
N ASP A 434 -6.50 -24.16 -21.04
CA ASP A 434 -7.64 -23.24 -21.12
C ASP A 434 -7.19 -21.79 -21.40
N THR A 435 -7.63 -21.22 -22.53
CA THR A 435 -7.26 -19.88 -22.98
C THR A 435 -7.88 -18.76 -22.15
N GLU A 436 -8.95 -19.04 -21.41
CA GLU A 436 -9.64 -18.06 -20.55
C GLU A 436 -9.27 -18.22 -19.07
N ALA A 437 -8.37 -19.16 -18.73
CA ALA A 437 -8.00 -19.44 -17.34
C ALA A 437 -7.46 -18.19 -16.64
N LEU A 438 -6.59 -17.43 -17.31
CA LEU A 438 -6.02 -16.19 -16.76
C LEU A 438 -7.10 -15.14 -16.49
N ARG A 439 -7.98 -14.86 -17.47
CA ARG A 439 -9.06 -13.88 -17.29
C ARG A 439 -9.97 -14.26 -16.13
N ARG A 440 -10.40 -15.53 -16.07
CA ARG A 440 -11.23 -16.02 -14.96
C ARG A 440 -10.51 -15.93 -13.61
N ALA A 441 -9.20 -16.21 -13.58
CA ALA A 441 -8.40 -16.06 -12.37
C ALA A 441 -8.34 -14.60 -11.91
N VAL A 442 -8.07 -13.64 -12.81
CA VAL A 442 -8.06 -12.20 -12.48
C VAL A 442 -9.41 -11.75 -11.92
N LEU A 443 -10.51 -12.09 -12.59
CA LEU A 443 -11.86 -11.77 -12.12
C LEU A 443 -12.20 -12.43 -10.77
N PHE A 444 -11.71 -13.65 -10.54
CA PHE A 444 -11.86 -14.32 -9.27
C PHE A 444 -11.09 -13.59 -8.16
N ILE A 445 -9.85 -13.17 -8.41
CA ILE A 445 -9.06 -12.39 -7.44
C ILE A 445 -9.78 -11.08 -7.12
N LYS A 446 -10.24 -10.32 -8.15
CA LYS A 446 -10.99 -9.06 -7.97
C LYS A 446 -12.23 -9.26 -7.08
N ARG A 447 -12.90 -10.41 -7.20
CA ARG A 447 -14.07 -10.74 -6.36
C ARG A 447 -13.71 -11.06 -4.91
N MET A 448 -12.54 -11.66 -4.67
CA MET A 448 -12.11 -12.07 -3.33
C MET A 448 -11.39 -10.95 -2.57
N MET A 449 -10.87 -9.97 -3.29
CA MET A 449 -10.18 -8.81 -2.76
C MET A 449 -11.20 -7.71 -2.41
N PRO A 450 -11.20 -7.15 -1.19
CA PRO A 450 -11.97 -5.95 -0.90
C PRO A 450 -11.51 -4.77 -1.78
N ASP A 451 -12.44 -3.90 -2.16
CA ASP A 451 -12.11 -2.67 -2.89
C ASP A 451 -11.17 -1.81 -2.06
N SER A 452 -10.07 -1.34 -2.66
CA SER A 452 -9.15 -0.44 -1.98
C SER A 452 -9.54 1.02 -2.18
N ALA A 453 -9.24 1.88 -1.20
CA ALA A 453 -9.55 3.31 -1.29
C ALA A 453 -8.82 4.00 -2.47
N ALA A 454 -7.67 3.47 -2.91
CA ALA A 454 -6.86 4.06 -3.96
C ALA A 454 -7.15 3.49 -5.36
N PHE A 455 -7.56 2.22 -5.47
CA PHE A 455 -7.72 1.53 -6.77
C PHE A 455 -9.13 0.98 -7.00
N GLY A 456 -10.03 1.05 -6.02
CA GLY A 456 -11.35 0.42 -6.09
C GLY A 456 -11.21 -1.07 -6.38
N SER A 457 -11.99 -1.55 -7.35
CA SER A 457 -11.97 -2.94 -7.85
C SER A 457 -10.85 -3.23 -8.86
N ASP A 458 -10.09 -2.22 -9.29
CA ASP A 458 -8.95 -2.37 -10.21
C ASP A 458 -7.63 -2.54 -9.46
N ASN A 459 -7.70 -3.20 -8.31
CA ASN A 459 -6.58 -3.41 -7.39
C ASN A 459 -5.79 -4.71 -7.65
N VAL A 460 -5.97 -5.35 -8.81
CA VAL A 460 -5.32 -6.62 -9.19
C VAL A 460 -4.40 -6.45 -10.38
N TYR A 461 -3.12 -6.77 -10.21
CA TYR A 461 -2.12 -6.64 -11.27
C TYR A 461 -1.34 -7.93 -11.52
N LEU A 462 -0.78 -8.07 -12.73
CA LEU A 462 0.01 -9.24 -13.12
C LEU A 462 1.47 -8.97 -12.74
N GLY A 463 1.90 -9.48 -11.59
CA GLY A 463 3.21 -9.15 -11.03
C GLY A 463 4.35 -10.05 -11.46
N GLU A 464 4.04 -11.24 -11.97
CA GLU A 464 4.98 -12.11 -12.67
C GLU A 464 4.28 -12.95 -13.73
N TYR A 465 4.88 -12.96 -14.92
CA TYR A 465 4.58 -13.90 -15.99
C TYR A 465 5.79 -14.04 -16.89
N GLY A 466 5.86 -15.14 -17.62
CA GLY A 466 6.90 -15.33 -18.62
C GLY A 466 6.91 -16.76 -19.13
N ILE A 467 7.73 -16.99 -20.15
CA ILE A 467 7.96 -18.33 -20.72
C ILE A 467 9.41 -18.41 -21.20
N PRO A 468 10.17 -19.45 -20.83
CA PRO A 468 11.59 -19.54 -21.17
C PRO A 468 11.80 -19.88 -22.64
N GLY A 469 12.34 -18.94 -23.41
CA GLY A 469 12.51 -19.06 -24.86
C GLY A 469 13.42 -20.19 -25.35
N ASN A 470 14.28 -20.78 -24.51
CA ASN A 470 15.04 -21.98 -24.91
C ASN A 470 14.27 -23.28 -24.69
N ASP A 471 13.27 -23.28 -23.81
CA ASP A 471 12.55 -24.49 -23.42
C ASP A 471 11.27 -24.68 -24.25
N PHE A 472 10.81 -23.62 -24.93
CA PHE A 472 9.55 -23.60 -25.66
C PHE A 472 9.73 -23.11 -27.11
N THR A 473 8.78 -23.46 -27.98
CA THR A 473 8.79 -23.01 -29.37
C THR A 473 8.40 -21.53 -29.47
N MET A 474 8.84 -20.83 -30.52
CA MET A 474 8.48 -19.42 -30.71
C MET A 474 6.97 -19.19 -30.78
N ALA A 475 6.20 -20.08 -31.40
CA ALA A 475 4.73 -19.95 -31.44
C ALA A 475 4.11 -19.98 -30.03
N GLN A 476 4.67 -20.79 -29.13
CA GLN A 476 4.24 -20.86 -27.73
C GLN A 476 4.62 -19.60 -26.98
N VAL A 477 5.85 -19.12 -27.18
CA VAL A 477 6.34 -17.87 -26.61
C VAL A 477 5.44 -16.71 -27.01
N GLU A 478 5.17 -16.55 -28.31
CA GLU A 478 4.29 -15.53 -28.86
C GLU A 478 2.92 -15.59 -28.20
N THR A 479 2.31 -16.78 -28.14
CA THR A 479 0.98 -16.98 -27.57
C THR A 479 0.88 -16.59 -26.09
N VAL A 480 1.81 -17.04 -25.23
CA VAL A 480 1.78 -16.69 -23.80
C VAL A 480 1.92 -15.19 -23.61
N MET A 481 2.91 -14.60 -24.28
CA MET A 481 3.23 -13.19 -24.13
C MET A 481 2.06 -12.31 -24.59
N THR A 482 1.50 -12.57 -25.78
CA THR A 482 0.41 -11.77 -26.33
C THR A 482 -0.86 -11.90 -25.50
N ASN A 483 -1.23 -13.12 -25.11
CA ASN A 483 -2.47 -13.34 -24.37
C ASN A 483 -2.39 -12.71 -22.97
N THR A 484 -1.24 -12.83 -22.29
CA THR A 484 -1.08 -12.30 -20.92
C THR A 484 -1.17 -10.78 -20.91
N VAL A 485 -0.45 -10.12 -21.82
CA VAL A 485 -0.48 -8.65 -21.92
C VAL A 485 -1.86 -8.17 -22.34
N THR A 486 -2.49 -8.82 -23.32
CA THR A 486 -3.84 -8.45 -23.77
C THR A 486 -4.86 -8.55 -22.63
N ILE A 487 -4.88 -9.68 -21.91
CA ILE A 487 -5.81 -9.88 -20.79
C ILE A 487 -5.53 -8.88 -19.66
N GLY A 488 -4.26 -8.63 -19.32
CA GLY A 488 -3.92 -7.63 -18.29
C GLY A 488 -4.45 -6.24 -18.63
N LEU A 489 -4.32 -5.81 -19.90
CA LEU A 489 -4.82 -4.52 -20.36
C LEU A 489 -6.36 -4.47 -20.40
N GLU A 490 -7.02 -5.51 -20.92
CA GLU A 490 -8.48 -5.58 -21.01
C GLU A 490 -9.17 -5.65 -19.64
N GLU A 491 -8.50 -6.24 -18.65
CA GLU A 491 -9.00 -6.33 -17.26
C GLU A 491 -8.52 -5.15 -16.39
N ASN A 492 -8.02 -4.06 -16.98
CA ASN A 492 -7.54 -2.86 -16.28
C ASN A 492 -6.54 -3.17 -15.14
N SER A 493 -5.65 -4.14 -15.33
CA SER A 493 -4.58 -4.37 -14.37
C SER A 493 -3.66 -3.13 -14.33
N PRO A 494 -3.39 -2.54 -13.15
CA PRO A 494 -2.61 -1.31 -13.08
C PRO A 494 -1.15 -1.54 -13.48
N TYR A 495 -0.67 -2.80 -13.38
CA TYR A 495 0.67 -3.19 -13.82
C TYR A 495 0.70 -4.58 -14.47
N ILE A 496 1.61 -4.77 -15.42
CA ILE A 496 1.88 -6.05 -16.10
C ILE A 496 3.39 -6.26 -16.17
N ILE A 497 3.93 -7.13 -15.32
CA ILE A 497 5.37 -7.21 -15.04
C ILE A 497 5.94 -8.54 -15.53
N TYR A 498 6.80 -8.47 -16.55
CA TYR A 498 7.45 -9.64 -17.14
C TYR A 498 8.63 -10.13 -16.30
N TRP A 499 8.76 -11.45 -16.17
CA TRP A 499 9.93 -12.13 -15.65
C TRP A 499 10.80 -12.64 -16.81
N GLN A 500 11.98 -12.08 -17.06
CA GLN A 500 12.61 -10.93 -16.42
C GLN A 500 13.67 -10.26 -17.32
N LEU A 501 14.18 -9.09 -16.93
CA LEU A 501 15.11 -8.30 -17.74
C LEU A 501 16.36 -9.08 -18.17
N TYR A 502 17.09 -9.63 -17.20
CA TYR A 502 18.24 -10.49 -17.39
C TYR A 502 18.00 -11.82 -16.67
N ASP A 503 18.21 -12.94 -17.37
CA ASP A 503 17.82 -14.25 -16.86
C ASP A 503 18.61 -14.66 -15.60
N ASN A 504 17.88 -15.16 -14.60
CA ASN A 504 18.44 -15.73 -13.37
C ASN A 504 18.37 -17.26 -13.30
N GLU A 505 17.80 -17.93 -14.31
CA GLU A 505 17.55 -19.37 -14.34
C GLU A 505 18.58 -20.11 -15.20
N LEU A 506 19.57 -20.70 -14.55
CA LEU A 506 20.54 -21.57 -15.21
C LEU A 506 19.91 -22.90 -15.63
N LYS A 507 20.36 -23.47 -16.74
CA LYS A 507 20.04 -24.87 -17.09
C LYS A 507 20.85 -25.86 -16.27
N ASP A 508 22.10 -25.51 -15.99
CA ASP A 508 22.99 -26.25 -15.08
C ASP A 508 23.32 -25.33 -13.89
N PRO A 509 22.87 -25.66 -12.66
CA PRO A 509 23.09 -24.83 -11.48
C PRO A 509 24.57 -24.65 -11.12
N ASP A 510 25.47 -25.50 -11.63
CA ASP A 510 26.90 -25.42 -11.37
C ASP A 510 27.65 -24.55 -12.40
N THR A 511 26.93 -23.92 -13.35
CA THR A 511 27.56 -23.07 -14.38
C THR A 511 28.27 -21.87 -13.74
N PRO A 512 29.57 -21.62 -14.04
CA PRO A 512 30.28 -20.46 -13.54
C PRO A 512 29.68 -19.14 -14.00
N LEU A 513 29.60 -18.17 -13.10
CA LEU A 513 29.10 -16.83 -13.37
C LEU A 513 30.25 -15.82 -13.60
N PRO A 514 30.04 -14.76 -14.41
CA PRO A 514 28.83 -14.49 -15.21
C PRO A 514 28.74 -15.39 -16.44
N VAL A 515 27.52 -15.78 -16.83
CA VAL A 515 27.30 -16.54 -18.07
C VAL A 515 27.47 -15.64 -19.29
N THR A 516 27.95 -16.22 -20.40
CA THR A 516 28.11 -15.51 -21.69
C THR A 516 27.38 -16.21 -22.84
N SER A 517 26.90 -17.44 -22.62
CA SER A 517 26.18 -18.22 -23.61
C SER A 517 24.69 -18.23 -23.31
N ASN A 518 23.88 -17.95 -24.34
CA ASN A 518 22.43 -18.04 -24.25
C ASN A 518 21.93 -19.46 -23.94
N ASN A 519 22.75 -20.49 -24.17
CA ASN A 519 22.36 -21.88 -23.91
C ASN A 519 22.47 -22.26 -22.43
N ASP A 520 23.16 -21.44 -21.63
CA ASP A 520 23.46 -21.73 -20.23
C ASP A 520 22.28 -21.37 -19.30
N VAL A 521 21.32 -20.61 -19.84
CA VAL A 521 20.14 -20.07 -19.17
C VAL A 521 18.84 -20.54 -19.83
N ARG A 522 17.72 -20.53 -19.11
CA ARG A 522 16.44 -21.11 -19.56
C ARG A 522 15.71 -20.29 -20.62
N GLY A 523 15.83 -18.97 -20.65
CA GLY A 523 15.22 -18.14 -21.69
C GLY A 523 14.22 -17.09 -21.24
N PHE A 524 14.21 -16.72 -19.96
CA PHE A 524 13.31 -15.67 -19.44
C PHE A 524 13.81 -14.25 -19.73
N TRP A 525 14.94 -14.09 -20.42
CA TRP A 525 15.54 -12.78 -20.66
C TRP A 525 14.71 -11.88 -21.60
N LEU A 526 14.79 -10.57 -21.33
CA LEU A 526 14.57 -9.54 -22.34
C LEU A 526 15.85 -9.28 -23.15
N VAL A 527 16.99 -9.20 -22.46
CA VAL A 527 18.31 -9.05 -23.09
C VAL A 527 19.17 -10.26 -22.78
N LYS A 528 19.65 -10.94 -23.81
CA LYS A 528 20.40 -12.20 -23.74
C LYS A 528 21.80 -12.03 -23.19
N PRO A 529 22.44 -13.09 -22.66
CA PRO A 529 23.86 -13.08 -22.26
C PRO A 529 24.84 -12.54 -23.31
N ASP A 530 24.56 -12.73 -24.60
CA ASP A 530 25.38 -12.20 -25.70
C ASP A 530 25.12 -10.71 -26.03
N GLY A 531 24.25 -10.04 -25.28
CA GLY A 531 23.85 -8.64 -25.44
C GLY A 531 22.78 -8.40 -26.51
N THR A 532 22.30 -9.44 -27.19
CA THR A 532 21.20 -9.31 -28.16
C THR A 532 19.84 -9.24 -27.48
N LYS A 533 18.88 -8.53 -28.09
CA LYS A 533 17.51 -8.42 -27.61
C LYS A 533 16.71 -9.66 -28.01
N SER A 534 15.83 -10.12 -27.14
CA SER A 534 14.93 -11.23 -27.45
C SER A 534 13.66 -10.75 -28.15
N TRP A 535 12.91 -11.70 -28.69
CA TRP A 535 11.57 -11.41 -29.22
C TRP A 535 10.65 -10.82 -28.13
N HIS A 536 10.78 -11.27 -26.87
CA HIS A 536 10.05 -10.71 -25.73
C HIS A 536 10.30 -9.21 -25.58
N TYR A 537 11.55 -8.77 -25.68
CA TYR A 537 11.93 -7.35 -25.64
C TYR A 537 11.26 -6.57 -26.77
N ASP A 538 11.37 -7.05 -28.01
CA ASP A 538 10.83 -6.35 -29.17
C ASP A 538 9.30 -6.27 -29.12
N TYR A 539 8.63 -7.33 -28.67
CA TYR A 539 7.18 -7.35 -28.46
C TYR A 539 6.74 -6.35 -27.38
N LEU A 540 7.31 -6.42 -26.17
CA LEU A 540 6.92 -5.52 -25.08
C LEU A 540 7.21 -4.05 -25.42
N LYS A 541 8.35 -3.78 -26.05
CA LYS A 541 8.66 -2.45 -26.57
C LYS A 541 7.58 -1.95 -27.54
N ALA A 542 7.15 -2.78 -28.49
CA ALA A 542 6.13 -2.40 -29.46
C ALA A 542 4.75 -2.18 -28.82
N VAL A 543 4.43 -2.83 -27.71
CA VAL A 543 3.19 -2.55 -26.95
C VAL A 543 3.33 -1.28 -26.11
N ILE A 544 4.49 -1.07 -25.48
CA ILE A 544 4.80 0.15 -24.71
C ILE A 544 4.72 1.42 -25.57
N GLU A 545 5.11 1.34 -26.84
CA GLU A 545 5.10 2.47 -27.78
C GLU A 545 3.71 2.78 -28.39
N GLN A 546 2.68 1.97 -28.08
CA GLN A 546 1.27 2.23 -28.44
C GLN A 546 0.59 3.05 -27.35
#